data_AF-A0A2S0PCP0-F1
#
_entry.id   AF-A0A2S0PCP0-F1
#
_cell.length_a   1.000
_cell.length_b   1.000
_cell.length_c   1.000
_cell.angle_alpha   90.00
_cell.angle_beta   90.00
_cell.angle_gamma   90.00
#
_symmetry.space_group_name_H-M   'P 1'
#
loop_
_entity.id
_entity.type
_entity.pdbx_description
1 polymer ?
#
loop_
_entity_poly.entity_id
_entity_poly.type
_entity_poly.pdbx_seq_one_letter_code
_entity_poly.pdbx_strand_id
1 'polypeptide(L)'
;MVEVSTLGALAALVVAIVLILKKVPPAYGMMVGALVGGLAGGIDMSQTVDLMMGGAKGIIPAVLRILAAGVLAGVLIESGAASTIAETIVKRLGETRALLALALATLLLTAVGVFIDVAVITVAPIALAIASRADLSKMAILIAMIGGGKAGNVMSPNPNAIAAADAFHLPLTSIMTAGIVPGIFGLIVTYLIAKRLVQRGSKVAPEELISHEHAALPGFGPAMVAPLVAIALLALRPLADIKIDPLIALPLGGLLGALAMGKLRHSNQYAIAGLGRMAPVAIMLLGTGTLAGIIGSSALKTLLIDGLQASGMAPYLLAPVSGALMSLATASTTAGTAVASQVFGSTLLELGVPALAAAAMIHSGATVFDHMPHGSFFHATGGAVNMSMKERLKLIPYETAIGLVITIVSTLLFGVFKVF
;
A
#
# COMPACT_ATOMS: atom_id res chain seq x y z
N MET A 1 3.80 3.54 34.12
CA MET A 1 4.18 2.79 32.91
C MET A 1 5.69 2.75 32.86
N VAL A 2 6.27 1.63 32.43
CA VAL A 2 7.72 1.58 32.19
C VAL A 2 8.00 2.44 30.95
N GLU A 3 8.90 3.40 31.08
CA GLU A 3 9.18 4.39 30.05
C GLU A 3 10.54 4.11 29.41
N VAL A 4 10.56 3.95 28.08
CA VAL A 4 11.79 3.79 27.29
C VAL A 4 12.41 5.17 27.10
N SER A 5 13.72 5.31 27.33
CA SER A 5 14.40 6.60 27.05
C SER A 5 14.31 6.99 25.56
N THR A 6 14.36 8.29 25.26
CA THR A 6 14.39 8.79 23.88
C THR A 6 15.56 8.21 23.07
N LEU A 7 16.71 8.03 23.72
CA LEU A 7 17.89 7.39 23.11
C LEU A 7 17.62 5.93 22.76
N GLY A 8 16.92 5.19 23.62
CA GLY A 8 16.48 3.82 23.34
C GLY A 8 15.55 3.74 22.14
N ALA A 9 14.57 4.63 22.05
CA ALA A 9 13.64 4.66 20.91
C ALA A 9 14.35 5.01 19.59
N LEU A 10 15.27 5.98 19.60
CA LEU A 10 16.08 6.32 18.42
C LEU A 10 17.00 5.16 18.03
N ALA A 11 17.62 4.49 18.99
CA ALA A 11 18.42 3.30 18.73
C ALA A 11 17.57 2.19 18.09
N ALA A 12 16.33 2.00 18.56
CA ALA A 12 15.40 1.02 17.99
C ALA A 12 15.16 1.26 16.49
N LEU A 13 14.86 2.51 16.12
CA LEU A 13 14.63 2.92 14.74
C LEU A 13 15.90 2.77 13.89
N VAL A 14 17.04 3.29 14.37
CA VAL A 14 18.30 3.24 13.62
C VAL A 14 18.73 1.80 13.37
N VAL A 15 18.68 0.94 14.38
CA VAL A 15 19.04 -0.48 14.24
C VAL A 15 18.10 -1.19 13.28
N ALA A 16 16.78 -1.00 13.40
CA ALA A 16 15.83 -1.59 12.48
C ALA A 16 16.09 -1.17 11.02
N ILE A 17 16.28 0.13 10.78
CA ILE A 17 16.58 0.68 9.45
C ILE A 17 17.89 0.11 8.90
N VAL A 18 18.97 0.10 9.69
CA VAL A 18 20.27 -0.42 9.26
C VAL A 18 20.19 -1.90 8.89
N LEU A 19 19.45 -2.71 9.67
CA LEU A 19 19.27 -4.14 9.36
C LEU A 19 18.46 -4.34 8.07
N ILE A 20 17.38 -3.57 7.87
CA ILE A 20 16.58 -3.60 6.64
C ILE A 20 17.44 -3.23 5.43
N LEU A 21 18.24 -2.16 5.53
CA LEU A 21 19.16 -1.74 4.46
C LEU A 21 20.25 -2.78 4.20
N LYS A 22 20.64 -3.57 5.20
CA LYS A 22 21.53 -4.74 5.07
C LYS A 22 20.84 -6.01 4.55
N LYS A 23 19.61 -5.89 4.03
CA LYS A 23 18.79 -6.98 3.46
C LYS A 23 18.32 -8.03 4.48
N VAL A 24 18.30 -7.70 5.77
CA VAL A 24 17.61 -8.54 6.76
C VAL A 24 16.09 -8.41 6.53
N PRO A 25 15.31 -9.51 6.58
CA PRO A 25 13.86 -9.42 6.44
C PRO A 25 13.27 -8.41 7.45
N PRO A 26 12.36 -7.51 7.04
CA PRO A 26 11.91 -6.39 7.88
C PRO A 26 11.38 -6.80 9.25
N ALA A 27 10.64 -7.91 9.34
CA ALA A 27 10.13 -8.40 10.61
C ALA A 27 11.25 -8.62 11.65
N TYR A 28 12.34 -9.29 11.25
CA TYR A 28 13.49 -9.51 12.13
C TYR A 28 14.24 -8.22 12.42
N GLY A 29 14.41 -7.35 11.41
CA GLY A 29 15.03 -6.03 11.61
C GLY A 29 14.31 -5.22 12.68
N MET A 30 12.97 -5.19 12.64
CA MET A 30 12.14 -4.49 13.61
C MET A 30 12.12 -5.16 14.99
N MET A 31 12.12 -6.49 15.07
CA MET A 31 12.22 -7.22 16.35
C MET A 31 13.57 -6.98 17.05
N VAL A 32 14.68 -7.04 16.30
CA VAL A 32 16.01 -6.77 16.84
C VAL A 32 16.15 -5.30 17.22
N GLY A 33 15.66 -4.38 16.38
CA GLY A 33 15.60 -2.96 16.73
C GLY A 33 14.82 -2.71 18.01
N ALA A 34 13.63 -3.30 18.16
CA ALA A 34 12.83 -3.19 19.38
C ALA A 34 13.59 -3.70 20.61
N LEU A 35 14.21 -4.87 20.52
CA LEU A 35 15.00 -5.45 21.61
C LEU A 35 16.16 -4.54 22.03
N VAL A 36 16.97 -4.09 21.06
CA VAL A 36 18.10 -3.19 21.34
C VAL A 36 17.60 -1.87 21.93
N GLY A 37 16.49 -1.34 21.41
CA GLY A 37 15.90 -0.10 21.86
C GLY A 37 15.36 -0.14 23.28
N GLY A 38 14.72 -1.24 23.69
CA GLY A 38 14.26 -1.42 25.06
C GLY A 38 15.41 -1.47 26.06
N LEU A 39 16.44 -2.27 25.76
CA LEU A 39 17.61 -2.41 26.61
C LEU A 39 18.44 -1.12 26.69
N ALA A 40 18.73 -0.48 25.55
CA ALA A 40 19.40 0.82 25.50
C ALA A 40 18.53 1.94 26.10
N GLY A 41 17.21 1.72 26.14
CA GLY A 41 16.21 2.56 26.76
C GLY A 41 16.23 2.57 28.29
N GLY A 42 17.04 1.71 28.92
CA GLY A 42 17.12 1.58 30.38
C GLY A 42 16.09 0.62 30.98
N ILE A 43 15.40 -0.15 30.14
CA ILE A 43 14.41 -1.14 30.56
C ILE A 43 15.06 -2.53 30.65
N ASP A 44 14.65 -3.35 31.63
CA ASP A 44 15.15 -4.71 31.73
C ASP A 44 14.65 -5.62 30.57
N MET A 45 15.29 -6.78 30.42
CA MET A 45 14.99 -7.72 29.33
C MET A 45 13.53 -8.20 29.35
N SER A 46 12.98 -8.50 30.53
CA SER A 46 11.61 -9.02 30.65
C SER A 46 10.60 -7.96 30.24
N GLN A 47 10.75 -6.76 30.79
CA GLN A 47 9.88 -5.64 30.45
C GLN A 47 9.99 -5.23 28.98
N THR A 48 11.20 -5.31 28.39
CA THR A 48 11.40 -5.07 26.96
C THR A 48 10.58 -6.06 26.12
N VAL A 49 10.62 -7.35 26.45
CA VAL A 49 9.82 -8.37 25.77
C VAL A 49 8.32 -8.14 25.98
N ASP A 50 7.89 -7.74 27.18
CA ASP A 50 6.49 -7.44 27.46
C ASP A 50 5.96 -6.27 26.63
N LEU A 51 6.75 -5.19 26.48
CA LEU A 51 6.42 -4.06 25.61
C LEU A 51 6.35 -4.48 24.15
N MET A 52 7.30 -5.29 23.67
CA MET A 52 7.28 -5.85 22.32
C MET A 52 6.02 -6.68 22.07
N MET A 53 5.65 -7.55 23.02
CA MET A 53 4.46 -8.39 22.94
C MET A 53 3.17 -7.56 23.00
N GLY A 54 3.13 -6.52 23.83
CA GLY A 54 2.01 -5.58 23.91
C GLY A 54 1.76 -4.87 22.57
N GLY A 55 2.82 -4.34 21.96
CA GLY A 55 2.73 -3.69 20.65
C GLY A 55 2.34 -4.68 19.54
N ALA A 56 2.88 -5.91 19.55
CA ALA A 56 2.48 -6.95 18.61
C ALA A 56 1.01 -7.36 18.76
N LYS A 57 0.49 -7.48 20.00
CA LYS A 57 -0.92 -7.75 20.28
C LYS A 57 -1.84 -6.68 19.68
N GLY A 58 -1.43 -5.41 19.77
CA GLY A 58 -2.17 -4.28 19.19
C GLY A 58 -2.33 -4.34 17.67
N ILE A 59 -1.46 -5.07 16.96
CA ILE A 59 -1.50 -5.22 15.49
C ILE A 59 -2.23 -6.48 15.01
N ILE A 60 -2.52 -7.43 15.90
CA ILE A 60 -3.21 -8.69 15.54
C ILE A 60 -4.49 -8.45 14.73
N PRO A 61 -5.38 -7.49 15.05
CA PRO A 61 -6.59 -7.26 14.26
C PRO A 61 -6.31 -6.91 12.79
N ALA A 62 -5.37 -5.98 12.53
CA ALA A 62 -4.92 -5.68 11.17
C ALA A 62 -4.36 -6.92 10.45
N VAL A 63 -3.53 -7.72 11.13
CA VAL A 63 -2.95 -8.95 10.58
C VAL A 63 -4.03 -9.95 10.16
N LEU A 64 -5.00 -10.22 11.01
CA LEU A 64 -6.10 -11.14 10.71
C LEU A 64 -6.94 -10.66 9.52
N ARG A 65 -7.27 -9.36 9.48
CA ARG A 65 -8.00 -8.75 8.35
C ARG A 65 -7.24 -8.86 7.04
N ILE A 66 -5.92 -8.68 7.06
CA ILE A 66 -5.07 -8.82 5.87
C ILE A 66 -5.01 -10.26 5.40
N LEU A 67 -4.86 -11.23 6.29
CA LEU A 67 -4.87 -12.65 5.94
C LEU A 67 -6.22 -13.05 5.30
N ALA A 68 -7.33 -12.55 5.85
CA ALA A 68 -8.66 -12.73 5.26
C ALA A 68 -8.82 -12.07 3.89
N ALA A 69 -8.29 -10.84 3.71
CA ALA A 69 -8.24 -10.17 2.41
C ALA A 69 -7.51 -11.03 1.34
N GLY A 70 -6.61 -11.91 1.77
CA GLY A 70 -5.94 -12.88 0.91
C GLY A 70 -6.88 -13.75 0.10
N VAL A 71 -8.04 -14.13 0.63
CA VAL A 71 -9.03 -14.92 -0.12
C VAL A 71 -9.56 -14.14 -1.32
N LEU A 72 -9.91 -12.86 -1.14
CA LEU A 72 -10.34 -11.99 -2.23
C LEU A 72 -9.23 -11.82 -3.28
N ALA A 73 -8.01 -11.50 -2.82
CA ALA A 73 -6.87 -11.33 -3.71
C ALA A 73 -6.58 -12.61 -4.51
N GLY A 74 -6.52 -13.76 -3.84
CA GLY A 74 -6.29 -15.05 -4.47
C GLY A 74 -7.35 -15.39 -5.51
N VAL A 75 -8.64 -15.16 -5.20
CA VAL A 75 -9.71 -15.33 -6.19
C VAL A 75 -9.51 -14.40 -7.37
N LEU A 76 -9.26 -13.10 -7.16
CA LEU A 76 -9.12 -12.14 -8.25
C LEU A 76 -7.96 -12.50 -9.19
N ILE A 77 -6.84 -12.97 -8.63
CA ILE A 77 -5.62 -13.26 -9.38
C ILE A 77 -5.73 -14.60 -10.09
N GLU A 78 -5.97 -15.68 -9.34
CA GLU A 78 -5.87 -17.06 -9.85
C GLU A 78 -7.08 -17.47 -10.70
N SER A 79 -8.23 -16.81 -10.54
CA SER A 79 -9.39 -17.06 -11.41
C SER A 79 -9.26 -16.39 -12.79
N GLY A 80 -8.32 -15.47 -12.95
CA GLY A 80 -8.21 -14.59 -14.13
C GLY A 80 -9.17 -13.40 -14.11
N ALA A 81 -9.94 -13.17 -13.03
CA ALA A 81 -10.84 -12.02 -12.93
C ALA A 81 -10.10 -10.68 -13.09
N ALA A 82 -8.95 -10.51 -12.43
CA ALA A 82 -8.12 -9.32 -12.56
C ALA A 82 -7.68 -9.08 -14.02
N SER A 83 -7.28 -10.15 -14.72
CA SER A 83 -6.94 -10.09 -16.15
C SER A 83 -8.14 -9.68 -17.02
N THR A 84 -9.31 -10.29 -16.82
CA THR A 84 -10.55 -9.91 -17.53
C THR A 84 -10.88 -8.44 -17.33
N ILE A 85 -10.77 -7.93 -16.10
CA ILE A 85 -11.07 -6.54 -15.76
C ILE A 85 -10.12 -5.61 -16.52
N ALA A 86 -8.81 -5.86 -16.42
CA ALA A 86 -7.78 -5.10 -17.11
C ALA A 86 -7.98 -5.08 -18.62
N GLU A 87 -8.15 -6.26 -19.25
CA GLU A 87 -8.36 -6.38 -20.69
C GLU A 87 -9.61 -5.62 -21.16
N THR A 88 -10.70 -5.71 -20.40
CA THR A 88 -11.97 -5.07 -20.78
C THR A 88 -11.83 -3.55 -20.76
N ILE A 89 -11.15 -3.00 -19.74
CA ILE A 89 -10.90 -1.56 -19.60
C ILE A 89 -10.06 -1.06 -20.78
N VAL A 90 -8.97 -1.78 -21.07
CA VAL A 90 -8.06 -1.48 -22.18
C VAL A 90 -8.79 -1.52 -23.53
N LYS A 91 -9.53 -2.59 -23.79
CA LYS A 91 -10.31 -2.79 -25.03
C LYS A 91 -11.34 -1.68 -25.24
N ARG A 92 -12.00 -1.21 -24.17
CA ARG A 92 -13.02 -0.14 -24.25
C ARG A 92 -12.44 1.25 -24.47
N LEU A 93 -11.31 1.57 -23.83
CA LEU A 93 -10.69 2.89 -23.95
C LEU A 93 -9.88 3.07 -25.24
N GLY A 94 -9.43 1.95 -25.82
CA GLY A 94 -8.77 1.90 -27.12
C GLY A 94 -7.31 2.38 -27.12
N GLU A 95 -6.64 2.15 -28.24
CA GLU A 95 -5.21 2.46 -28.43
C GLU A 95 -4.92 3.97 -28.41
N THR A 96 -5.88 4.82 -28.82
CA THR A 96 -5.73 6.28 -28.82
C THR A 96 -5.57 6.87 -27.42
N ARG A 97 -5.98 6.14 -26.38
CA ARG A 97 -5.85 6.51 -24.97
C ARG A 97 -5.08 5.47 -24.17
N ALA A 98 -4.16 4.75 -24.81
CA ALA A 98 -3.38 3.66 -24.23
C ALA A 98 -2.86 3.93 -22.80
N LEU A 99 -2.13 5.03 -22.58
CA LEU A 99 -1.56 5.35 -21.26
C LEU A 99 -2.63 5.59 -20.19
N LEU A 100 -3.74 6.24 -20.55
CA LEU A 100 -4.87 6.44 -19.64
C LEU A 100 -5.56 5.12 -19.34
N ALA A 101 -5.72 4.27 -20.35
CA ALA A 101 -6.33 2.95 -20.20
C ALA A 101 -5.52 2.06 -19.26
N LEU A 102 -4.19 2.06 -19.39
CA LEU A 102 -3.29 1.34 -18.50
C LEU A 102 -3.35 1.86 -17.06
N ALA A 103 -3.33 3.19 -16.87
CA ALA A 103 -3.42 3.79 -15.55
C ALA A 103 -4.78 3.54 -14.88
N LEU A 104 -5.89 3.59 -15.65
CA LEU A 104 -7.22 3.28 -15.13
C LEU A 104 -7.38 1.78 -14.84
N ALA A 105 -6.80 0.91 -15.66
CA ALA A 105 -6.82 -0.53 -15.41
C ALA A 105 -6.12 -0.85 -14.09
N THR A 106 -4.91 -0.33 -13.87
CA THR A 106 -4.20 -0.57 -12.59
C THR A 106 -4.86 0.13 -11.41
N LEU A 107 -5.42 1.32 -11.59
CA LEU A 107 -6.21 1.99 -10.56
C LEU A 107 -7.39 1.13 -10.14
N LEU A 108 -8.19 0.65 -11.09
CA LEU A 108 -9.38 -0.13 -10.76
C LEU A 108 -9.02 -1.48 -10.13
N LEU A 109 -7.98 -2.16 -10.61
CA LEU A 109 -7.50 -3.39 -9.97
C LEU A 109 -7.04 -3.15 -8.53
N THR A 110 -6.29 -2.09 -8.29
CA THR A 110 -5.81 -1.79 -6.94
C THR A 110 -6.91 -1.26 -6.02
N ALA A 111 -7.85 -0.48 -6.55
CA ALA A 111 -9.05 0.02 -5.86
C ALA A 111 -9.90 -1.12 -5.28
N VAL A 112 -9.95 -2.27 -5.95
CA VAL A 112 -10.74 -3.41 -5.51
C VAL A 112 -10.04 -4.36 -4.55
N GLY A 113 -8.78 -4.11 -4.20
CA GLY A 113 -8.03 -4.93 -3.25
C GLY A 113 -6.88 -5.76 -3.86
N VAL A 114 -6.58 -5.59 -5.16
CA VAL A 114 -5.39 -6.21 -5.75
C VAL A 114 -4.15 -5.39 -5.37
N PHE A 115 -3.04 -6.08 -5.14
CA PHE A 115 -1.77 -5.43 -4.81
C PHE A 115 -1.20 -4.73 -6.02
N ILE A 116 -0.45 -3.64 -5.81
CA ILE A 116 0.10 -2.86 -6.92
C ILE A 116 1.05 -3.69 -7.76
N ASP A 117 1.95 -4.46 -7.14
CA ASP A 117 2.89 -5.33 -7.85
C ASP A 117 2.17 -6.37 -8.71
N VAL A 118 1.14 -7.02 -8.17
CA VAL A 118 0.33 -7.98 -8.90
C VAL A 118 -0.47 -7.31 -9.99
N ALA A 119 -1.11 -6.17 -9.74
CA ALA A 119 -1.86 -5.42 -10.74
C ALA A 119 -0.97 -4.98 -11.90
N VAL A 120 0.26 -4.53 -11.63
CA VAL A 120 1.24 -4.19 -12.67
C VAL A 120 1.62 -5.43 -13.46
N ILE A 121 1.92 -6.57 -12.81
CA ILE A 121 2.25 -7.83 -13.50
C ILE A 121 1.08 -8.31 -14.36
N THR A 122 -0.16 -8.20 -13.88
CA THR A 122 -1.36 -8.58 -14.62
C THR A 122 -1.57 -7.71 -15.87
N VAL A 123 -1.32 -6.40 -15.77
CA VAL A 123 -1.52 -5.46 -16.87
C VAL A 123 -0.33 -5.42 -17.83
N ALA A 124 0.87 -5.80 -17.39
CA ALA A 124 2.10 -5.63 -18.16
C ALA A 124 2.12 -6.31 -19.55
N PRO A 125 1.64 -7.56 -19.74
CA PRO A 125 1.64 -8.17 -21.08
C PRO A 125 0.76 -7.39 -22.06
N ILE A 126 -0.39 -6.92 -21.59
CA ILE A 126 -1.30 -6.06 -22.37
C ILE A 126 -0.61 -4.73 -22.67
N ALA A 127 0.06 -4.15 -21.67
CA ALA A 127 0.79 -2.89 -21.81
C ALA A 127 1.92 -2.96 -22.84
N LEU A 128 2.70 -4.06 -22.84
CA LEU A 128 3.77 -4.30 -23.80
C LEU A 128 3.21 -4.45 -25.23
N ALA A 129 2.12 -5.19 -25.40
CA ALA A 129 1.45 -5.35 -26.69
C ALA A 129 0.95 -4.02 -27.26
N ILE A 130 0.31 -3.18 -26.44
CA ILE A 130 -0.13 -1.84 -26.86
C ILE A 130 1.06 -0.94 -27.15
N ALA A 131 2.10 -0.97 -26.30
CA ALA A 131 3.27 -0.13 -26.48
C ALA A 131 4.02 -0.43 -27.77
N SER A 132 4.10 -1.70 -28.16
CA SER A 132 4.68 -2.09 -29.45
C SER A 132 3.87 -1.54 -30.63
N ARG A 133 2.54 -1.62 -30.57
CA ARG A 133 1.65 -1.13 -31.66
C ARG A 133 1.56 0.39 -31.74
N ALA A 134 1.51 1.06 -30.60
CA ALA A 134 1.32 2.50 -30.47
C ALA A 134 2.63 3.29 -30.31
N ASP A 135 3.78 2.64 -30.55
CA ASP A 135 5.12 3.22 -30.43
C ASP A 135 5.37 3.94 -29.07
N LEU A 136 4.99 3.30 -27.98
CA LEU A 136 5.19 3.82 -26.62
C LEU A 136 6.47 3.26 -26.00
N SER A 137 7.17 4.07 -25.20
CA SER A 137 8.30 3.58 -24.40
C SER A 137 7.86 2.71 -23.23
N LYS A 138 8.75 1.82 -22.81
CA LYS A 138 8.59 1.02 -21.58
C LYS A 138 8.45 1.91 -20.34
N MET A 139 9.13 3.05 -20.31
CA MET A 139 9.01 4.04 -19.24
C MET A 139 7.60 4.60 -19.13
N ALA A 140 6.97 4.96 -20.25
CA ALA A 140 5.65 5.56 -20.25
C ALA A 140 4.58 4.59 -19.75
N ILE A 141 4.57 3.36 -20.25
CA ILE A 141 3.60 2.34 -19.82
C ILE A 141 3.81 1.93 -18.37
N LEU A 142 5.07 1.82 -17.91
CA LEU A 142 5.36 1.42 -16.54
C LEU A 142 4.94 2.50 -15.55
N ILE A 143 5.20 3.78 -15.85
CA ILE A 143 4.72 4.89 -15.03
C ILE A 143 3.20 4.97 -15.02
N ALA A 144 2.54 4.77 -16.17
CA ALA A 144 1.08 4.73 -16.22
C ALA A 144 0.52 3.66 -15.28
N MET A 145 1.06 2.44 -15.35
CA MET A 145 0.66 1.32 -14.50
C MET A 145 0.95 1.58 -13.01
N ILE A 146 2.17 2.00 -12.65
CA ILE A 146 2.56 2.25 -11.26
C ILE A 146 1.74 3.39 -10.67
N GLY A 147 1.63 4.52 -11.37
CA GLY A 147 0.93 5.68 -10.86
C GLY A 147 -0.58 5.47 -10.74
N GLY A 148 -1.19 4.76 -11.70
CA GLY A 148 -2.57 4.30 -11.59
C GLY A 148 -2.76 3.36 -10.39
N GLY A 149 -1.82 2.43 -10.19
CA GLY A 149 -1.83 1.53 -9.06
C GLY A 149 -1.68 2.23 -7.71
N LYS A 150 -0.82 3.26 -7.60
CA LYS A 150 -0.72 4.10 -6.40
C LYS A 150 -2.03 4.83 -6.10
N ALA A 151 -2.65 5.40 -7.14
CA ALA A 151 -3.92 6.09 -7.03
C ALA A 151 -5.04 5.17 -6.51
N GLY A 152 -5.16 3.95 -7.04
CA GLY A 152 -6.15 3.00 -6.53
C GLY A 152 -5.81 2.48 -5.13
N ASN A 153 -4.53 2.29 -4.82
CA ASN A 153 -4.08 1.77 -3.53
C ASN A 153 -4.34 2.69 -2.32
N VAL A 154 -4.51 4.00 -2.53
CA VAL A 154 -4.89 4.92 -1.43
C VAL A 154 -6.39 4.92 -1.14
N MET A 155 -7.22 4.42 -2.06
CA MET A 155 -8.68 4.40 -1.93
C MET A 155 -9.28 2.98 -1.82
N SER A 156 -8.44 1.98 -1.54
CA SER A 156 -8.81 0.56 -1.56
C SER A 156 -8.82 -0.09 -0.18
N PRO A 157 -9.46 -1.27 -0.03
CA PRO A 157 -9.38 -2.05 1.21
C PRO A 157 -8.06 -2.84 1.32
N ASN A 158 -6.95 -2.28 0.85
CA ASN A 158 -5.63 -2.93 0.88
C ASN A 158 -5.00 -2.90 2.28
N PRO A 159 -3.96 -3.74 2.53
CA PRO A 159 -3.31 -3.83 3.83
C PRO A 159 -2.84 -2.52 4.45
N ASN A 160 -2.38 -1.58 3.65
CA ASN A 160 -1.99 -0.23 4.07
C ASN A 160 -3.18 0.55 4.65
N ALA A 161 -4.33 0.52 3.99
CA ALA A 161 -5.55 1.16 4.50
C ALA A 161 -6.08 0.43 5.76
N ILE A 162 -5.99 -0.90 5.79
CA ILE A 162 -6.34 -1.71 6.98
C ILE A 162 -5.44 -1.35 8.16
N ALA A 163 -4.13 -1.22 7.95
CA ALA A 163 -3.18 -0.87 9.00
C ALA A 163 -3.43 0.54 9.55
N ALA A 164 -3.70 1.53 8.69
CA ALA A 164 -4.07 2.88 9.11
C ALA A 164 -5.41 2.89 9.87
N ALA A 165 -6.42 2.21 9.35
CA ALA A 165 -7.74 2.12 9.96
C ALA A 165 -7.66 1.49 11.36
N ASP A 166 -6.88 0.42 11.53
CA ASP A 166 -6.73 -0.26 12.81
C ASP A 166 -5.97 0.59 13.83
N ALA A 167 -4.84 1.19 13.42
CA ALA A 167 -4.01 2.02 14.30
C ALA A 167 -4.73 3.27 14.82
N PHE A 168 -5.63 3.85 14.03
CA PHE A 168 -6.43 5.02 14.42
C PHE A 168 -7.86 4.66 14.87
N HIS A 169 -8.20 3.38 14.96
CA HIS A 169 -9.54 2.87 15.31
C HIS A 169 -10.68 3.44 14.45
N LEU A 170 -10.42 3.59 13.15
CA LEU A 170 -11.35 4.15 12.18
C LEU A 170 -12.06 3.06 11.36
N PRO A 171 -13.26 3.35 10.84
CA PRO A 171 -13.84 2.52 9.78
C PRO A 171 -12.89 2.46 8.58
N LEU A 172 -12.63 1.26 8.03
CA LEU A 172 -11.84 1.11 6.81
C LEU A 172 -12.40 1.96 5.66
N THR A 173 -13.72 2.03 5.54
CA THR A 173 -14.41 2.84 4.52
C THR A 173 -14.11 4.33 4.63
N SER A 174 -13.86 4.86 5.82
CA SER A 174 -13.49 6.27 6.00
C SER A 174 -12.10 6.54 5.43
N ILE A 175 -11.13 5.65 5.66
CA ILE A 175 -9.79 5.74 5.08
C ILE A 175 -9.85 5.62 3.55
N MET A 176 -10.61 4.65 3.04
CA MET A 176 -10.81 4.46 1.59
C MET A 176 -11.38 5.73 0.94
N THR A 177 -12.40 6.31 1.57
CA THR A 177 -13.06 7.53 1.06
C THR A 177 -12.11 8.72 1.10
N ALA A 178 -11.32 8.86 2.17
CA ALA A 178 -10.34 9.92 2.31
C ALA A 178 -9.26 9.88 1.21
N GLY A 179 -8.94 8.69 0.69
CA GLY A 179 -7.98 8.52 -0.40
C GLY A 179 -8.52 8.80 -1.80
N ILE A 180 -9.84 8.96 -2.01
CA ILE A 180 -10.43 9.12 -3.35
C ILE A 180 -9.89 10.38 -4.04
N VAL A 181 -10.01 11.54 -3.39
CA VAL A 181 -9.58 12.82 -3.99
C VAL A 181 -8.06 12.84 -4.21
N PRO A 182 -7.20 12.51 -3.22
CA PRO A 182 -5.76 12.37 -3.45
C PRO A 182 -5.41 11.42 -4.60
N GLY A 183 -6.06 10.26 -4.68
CA GLY A 183 -5.83 9.27 -5.73
C GLY A 183 -6.20 9.78 -7.12
N ILE A 184 -7.31 10.51 -7.27
CA ILE A 184 -7.71 11.14 -8.55
C ILE A 184 -6.64 12.13 -9.03
N PHE A 185 -6.12 13.00 -8.14
CA PHE A 185 -5.04 13.90 -8.51
C PHE A 185 -3.74 13.16 -8.84
N GLY A 186 -3.44 12.08 -8.12
CA GLY A 186 -2.35 11.17 -8.44
C GLY A 186 -2.46 10.56 -9.85
N LEU A 187 -3.68 10.13 -10.24
CA LEU A 187 -3.96 9.61 -11.58
C LEU A 187 -3.76 10.70 -12.66
N ILE A 188 -4.26 11.92 -12.43
CA ILE A 188 -4.09 13.03 -13.37
C ILE A 188 -2.61 13.31 -13.63
N VAL A 189 -1.82 13.43 -12.57
CA VAL A 189 -0.37 13.69 -12.70
C VAL A 189 0.35 12.50 -13.33
N THR A 190 -0.06 11.27 -12.99
CA THR A 190 0.45 10.05 -13.63
C THR A 190 0.26 10.12 -15.14
N TYR A 191 -0.94 10.45 -15.61
CA TYR A 191 -1.23 10.55 -17.04
C TYR A 191 -0.37 11.63 -17.72
N LEU A 192 -0.22 12.80 -17.10
CA LEU A 192 0.61 13.89 -17.63
C LEU A 192 2.09 13.50 -17.72
N ILE A 193 2.62 12.84 -16.69
CA ILE A 193 4.01 12.36 -16.67
C ILE A 193 4.22 11.26 -17.71
N ALA A 194 3.34 10.25 -17.74
CA ALA A 194 3.42 9.14 -18.70
C ALA A 194 3.42 9.66 -20.14
N LYS A 195 2.58 10.66 -20.45
CA LYS A 195 2.53 11.31 -21.77
C LYS A 195 3.87 11.99 -22.14
N ARG A 196 4.58 12.58 -21.17
CA ARG A 196 5.91 13.18 -21.40
C ARG A 196 7.01 12.13 -21.58
N LEU A 197 6.78 10.89 -21.14
CA LEU A 197 7.75 9.80 -21.23
C LEU A 197 7.60 8.93 -22.48
N VAL A 198 6.58 9.15 -23.32
CA VAL A 198 6.25 8.32 -24.51
C VAL A 198 7.47 8.02 -25.39
N GLN A 199 8.33 9.02 -25.61
CA GLN A 199 9.52 8.92 -26.46
C GLN A 199 10.83 8.87 -25.66
N ARG A 200 10.76 8.58 -24.35
CA ARG A 200 11.93 8.47 -23.47
C ARG A 200 12.14 7.03 -23.03
N GLY A 201 13.38 6.55 -23.17
CA GLY A 201 13.74 5.19 -22.78
C GLY A 201 13.65 4.20 -23.93
N SER A 202 13.73 2.92 -23.60
CA SER A 202 13.65 1.81 -24.54
C SER A 202 12.22 1.59 -25.03
N LYS A 203 12.11 1.19 -26.29
CA LYS A 203 10.87 0.70 -26.90
C LYS A 203 10.71 -0.79 -26.61
N VAL A 204 9.49 -1.31 -26.82
CA VAL A 204 9.21 -2.74 -26.68
C VAL A 204 9.78 -3.47 -27.89
N ALA A 205 10.66 -4.44 -27.64
CA ALA A 205 11.20 -5.30 -28.69
C ALA A 205 10.19 -6.40 -29.07
N PRO A 206 10.14 -6.87 -30.33
CA PRO A 206 9.23 -7.93 -30.76
C PRO A 206 9.35 -9.21 -29.92
N GLU A 207 10.55 -9.53 -29.44
CA GLU A 207 10.84 -10.71 -28.63
C GLU A 207 10.27 -10.61 -27.21
N GLU A 208 9.92 -9.41 -26.75
CA GLU A 208 9.27 -9.18 -25.45
C GLU A 208 7.75 -9.39 -25.52
N LEU A 209 7.19 -9.57 -26.71
CA LEU A 209 5.78 -9.87 -26.94
C LEU A 209 5.54 -11.37 -26.78
N ILE A 210 5.54 -11.85 -25.55
CA ILE A 210 5.11 -13.23 -25.28
C ILE A 210 3.61 -13.30 -25.51
N SER A 211 3.17 -14.12 -26.47
CA SER A 211 1.77 -14.51 -26.60
C SER A 211 1.39 -15.35 -25.40
N HIS A 212 0.73 -14.75 -24.41
CA HIS A 212 0.08 -15.54 -23.38
C HIS A 212 -1.06 -16.32 -24.05
N GLU A 213 -1.02 -17.65 -23.93
CA GLU A 213 -2.20 -18.47 -24.22
C GLU A 213 -3.36 -17.89 -23.40
N HIS A 214 -4.48 -17.64 -24.09
CA HIS A 214 -5.69 -17.18 -23.43
C HIS A 214 -6.22 -18.34 -22.60
N ALA A 215 -5.77 -18.44 -21.35
CA ALA A 215 -6.48 -19.22 -20.35
C ALA A 215 -7.95 -18.81 -20.40
N ALA A 216 -8.88 -19.75 -20.19
CA ALA A 216 -10.31 -19.45 -20.22
C ALA A 216 -10.66 -18.40 -19.15
N LEU A 217 -10.69 -17.13 -19.59
CA LEU A 217 -10.97 -15.98 -18.77
C LEU A 217 -12.46 -15.95 -18.44
N PRO A 218 -12.83 -15.60 -17.19
CA PRO A 218 -14.24 -15.39 -16.86
C PRO A 218 -14.79 -14.19 -17.66
N GLY A 219 -16.10 -14.17 -17.87
CA GLY A 219 -16.77 -12.98 -18.40
C GLY A 219 -16.61 -11.76 -17.48
N PHE A 220 -16.66 -10.56 -18.05
CA PHE A 220 -16.49 -9.30 -17.29
C PHE A 220 -17.51 -9.15 -16.15
N GLY A 221 -18.79 -9.48 -16.39
CA GLY A 221 -19.84 -9.42 -15.36
C GLY A 221 -19.50 -10.28 -14.13
N PRO A 222 -19.29 -11.61 -14.31
CA PRO A 222 -18.83 -12.49 -13.24
C PRO A 222 -17.54 -12.04 -12.54
N ALA A 223 -16.55 -11.55 -13.29
CA ALA A 223 -15.28 -11.07 -12.74
C ALA A 223 -15.46 -9.86 -11.79
N MET A 224 -16.51 -9.06 -11.99
CA MET A 224 -16.82 -7.90 -11.15
C MET A 224 -17.61 -8.25 -9.89
N VAL A 225 -18.14 -9.46 -9.74
CA VAL A 225 -18.95 -9.83 -8.56
C VAL A 225 -18.12 -9.79 -7.29
N ALA A 226 -16.93 -10.41 -7.27
CA ALA A 226 -16.06 -10.41 -6.10
C ALA A 226 -15.80 -9.02 -5.49
N PRO A 227 -15.31 -8.05 -6.29
CA PRO A 227 -15.00 -6.74 -5.77
C PRO A 227 -16.25 -5.91 -5.45
N LEU A 228 -17.30 -5.99 -6.27
CA LEU A 228 -18.54 -5.26 -6.00
C LEU A 228 -19.22 -5.73 -4.71
N VAL A 229 -19.23 -7.03 -4.45
CA VAL A 229 -19.77 -7.60 -3.21
C VAL A 229 -18.94 -7.16 -2.01
N ALA A 230 -17.61 -7.25 -2.09
CA ALA A 230 -16.72 -6.82 -1.01
C ALA A 230 -16.96 -5.34 -0.64
N ILE A 231 -17.01 -4.46 -1.63
CA ILE A 231 -17.27 -3.03 -1.44
C ILE A 231 -18.68 -2.78 -0.93
N ALA A 232 -19.70 -3.46 -1.47
CA ALA A 232 -21.08 -3.32 -1.01
C ALA A 232 -21.23 -3.70 0.47
N LEU A 233 -20.63 -4.82 0.90
CA LEU A 233 -20.65 -5.26 2.30
C LEU A 233 -19.99 -4.23 3.24
N LEU A 234 -18.85 -3.67 2.84
CA LEU A 234 -18.16 -2.63 3.62
C LEU A 234 -18.97 -1.31 3.65
N ALA A 235 -19.63 -0.96 2.55
CA ALA A 235 -20.45 0.24 2.43
C ALA A 235 -21.77 0.18 3.23
N LEU A 236 -22.19 -0.98 3.73
CA LEU A 236 -23.37 -1.08 4.59
C LEU A 236 -23.26 -0.28 5.89
N ARG A 237 -22.04 -0.05 6.39
CA ARG A 237 -21.83 0.76 7.60
C ARG A 237 -22.25 2.23 7.37
N PRO A 238 -21.70 2.97 6.40
CA PRO A 238 -22.14 4.34 6.16
C PRO A 238 -23.57 4.46 5.60
N LEU A 239 -24.09 3.43 4.92
CA LEU A 239 -25.40 3.50 4.26
C LEU A 239 -26.58 3.07 5.15
N ALA A 240 -26.36 2.12 6.07
CA ALA A 240 -27.41 1.48 6.86
C ALA A 240 -27.00 1.24 8.34
N ASP A 241 -25.85 1.75 8.78
CA ASP A 241 -25.24 1.50 10.10
C ASP A 241 -25.00 0.02 10.44
N ILE A 242 -24.95 -0.85 9.41
CA ILE A 242 -24.65 -2.28 9.59
C ILE A 242 -23.14 -2.48 9.48
N LYS A 243 -22.52 -2.87 10.59
CA LYS A 243 -21.06 -3.07 10.68
C LYS A 243 -20.68 -4.49 10.25
N ILE A 244 -20.07 -4.60 9.08
CA ILE A 244 -19.41 -5.84 8.62
C ILE A 244 -17.90 -5.61 8.63
N ASP A 245 -17.18 -6.38 9.44
CA ASP A 245 -15.72 -6.28 9.54
C ASP A 245 -15.05 -6.77 8.22
N PRO A 246 -13.98 -6.11 7.74
CA PRO A 246 -13.20 -6.59 6.60
C PRO A 246 -12.75 -8.06 6.69
N LEU A 247 -12.55 -8.56 7.91
CA LEU A 247 -12.26 -9.97 8.20
C LEU A 247 -13.30 -10.92 7.60
N ILE A 248 -14.55 -10.48 7.47
CA ILE A 248 -15.68 -11.23 6.92
C ILE A 248 -16.00 -10.76 5.50
N ALA A 249 -16.07 -9.45 5.28
CA ALA A 249 -16.51 -8.87 4.02
C ALA A 249 -15.62 -9.28 2.83
N LEU A 250 -14.29 -9.27 3.02
CA LEU A 250 -13.34 -9.53 1.93
C LEU A 250 -13.35 -11.02 1.51
N PRO A 251 -13.24 -12.02 2.42
CA PRO A 251 -13.42 -13.42 2.03
C PRO A 251 -14.76 -13.73 1.40
N LEU A 252 -15.86 -13.18 1.94
CA LEU A 252 -17.19 -13.41 1.38
C LEU A 252 -17.30 -12.85 -0.04
N GLY A 253 -16.78 -11.65 -0.29
CA GLY A 253 -16.67 -11.10 -1.63
C GLY A 253 -15.92 -12.04 -2.57
N GLY A 254 -14.73 -12.50 -2.17
CA GLY A 254 -13.93 -13.45 -2.94
C GLY A 254 -14.71 -14.74 -3.28
N LEU A 255 -15.30 -15.40 -2.29
CA LEU A 255 -16.01 -16.66 -2.48
C LEU A 255 -17.26 -16.50 -3.36
N LEU A 256 -18.01 -15.42 -3.20
CA LEU A 256 -19.18 -15.12 -4.05
C LEU A 256 -18.78 -14.77 -5.48
N GLY A 257 -17.62 -14.13 -5.68
CA GLY A 257 -17.04 -13.97 -7.01
C GLY A 257 -16.63 -15.30 -7.63
N ALA A 258 -15.99 -16.19 -6.87
CA ALA A 258 -15.65 -17.54 -7.34
C ALA A 258 -16.90 -18.34 -7.74
N LEU A 259 -18.02 -18.16 -7.02
CA LEU A 259 -19.33 -18.72 -7.35
C LEU A 259 -19.87 -18.16 -8.67
N ALA A 260 -19.90 -16.84 -8.81
CA ALA A 260 -20.39 -16.19 -10.04
C ALA A 260 -19.56 -16.58 -11.28
N MET A 261 -18.27 -16.83 -11.11
CA MET A 261 -17.39 -17.30 -12.18
C MET A 261 -17.48 -18.81 -12.46
N GLY A 262 -18.28 -19.57 -11.70
CA GLY A 262 -18.36 -21.02 -11.82
C GLY A 262 -17.09 -21.75 -11.36
N LYS A 263 -16.19 -21.09 -10.63
CA LYS A 263 -14.88 -21.60 -10.21
C LYS A 263 -14.79 -21.92 -8.72
N LEU A 264 -15.93 -22.05 -8.01
CA LEU A 264 -15.98 -22.37 -6.57
C LEU A 264 -15.16 -23.60 -6.17
N ARG A 265 -15.05 -24.62 -7.04
CA ARG A 265 -14.27 -25.83 -6.76
C ARG A 265 -12.78 -25.55 -6.53
N HIS A 266 -12.27 -24.44 -7.06
CA HIS A 266 -10.87 -24.01 -6.92
C HIS A 266 -10.66 -23.06 -5.73
N SER A 267 -11.68 -22.81 -4.89
CA SER A 267 -11.59 -21.83 -3.79
C SER A 267 -10.43 -22.12 -2.83
N ASN A 268 -10.10 -23.38 -2.57
CA ASN A 268 -8.97 -23.73 -1.73
C ASN A 268 -7.63 -23.34 -2.37
N GLN A 269 -7.45 -23.59 -3.67
CA GLN A 269 -6.27 -23.17 -4.41
C GLN A 269 -6.13 -21.64 -4.39
N TYR A 270 -7.23 -20.93 -4.58
CA TYR A 270 -7.28 -19.46 -4.52
C TYR A 270 -6.91 -18.96 -3.12
N ALA A 271 -7.44 -19.58 -2.06
CA ALA A 271 -7.11 -19.25 -0.69
C ALA A 271 -5.63 -19.51 -0.35
N ILE A 272 -5.04 -20.63 -0.81
CA ILE A 272 -3.62 -20.95 -0.62
C ILE A 272 -2.73 -19.90 -1.31
N ALA A 273 -3.03 -19.59 -2.58
CA ALA A 273 -2.28 -18.58 -3.33
C ALA A 273 -2.40 -17.20 -2.67
N GLY A 274 -3.62 -16.82 -2.29
CA GLY A 274 -3.92 -15.60 -1.56
C GLY A 274 -3.16 -15.47 -0.25
N LEU A 275 -3.18 -16.53 0.58
CA LEU A 275 -2.45 -16.61 1.83
C LEU A 275 -0.95 -16.45 1.60
N GLY A 276 -0.39 -17.11 0.58
CA GLY A 276 1.03 -16.98 0.22
C GLY A 276 1.44 -15.54 -0.13
N ARG A 277 0.53 -14.75 -0.71
CA ARG A 277 0.75 -13.32 -1.01
C ARG A 277 0.59 -12.43 0.24
N MET A 278 -0.32 -12.78 1.16
CA MET A 278 -0.56 -11.98 2.38
C MET A 278 0.41 -12.29 3.52
N ALA A 279 0.94 -13.51 3.60
CA ALA A 279 1.77 -13.95 4.73
C ALA A 279 3.00 -13.06 4.96
N PRO A 280 3.79 -12.66 3.94
CA PRO A 280 4.93 -11.75 4.16
C PRO A 280 4.51 -10.40 4.76
N VAL A 281 3.37 -9.88 4.34
CA VAL A 281 2.81 -8.61 4.84
C VAL A 281 2.38 -8.76 6.30
N ALA A 282 1.66 -9.85 6.62
CA ALA A 282 1.24 -10.17 7.99
C ALA A 282 2.43 -10.34 8.94
N ILE A 283 3.46 -11.09 8.54
CA ILE A 283 4.68 -11.32 9.33
C ILE A 283 5.41 -9.98 9.58
N MET A 284 5.52 -9.15 8.56
CA MET A 284 6.12 -7.81 8.68
C MET A 284 5.36 -6.92 9.65
N LEU A 285 4.02 -6.95 9.64
CA LEU A 285 3.20 -6.18 10.57
C LEU A 285 3.39 -6.64 12.03
N LEU A 286 3.54 -7.94 12.28
CA LEU A 286 3.86 -8.42 13.62
C LEU A 286 5.21 -7.86 14.13
N GLY A 287 6.25 -7.85 13.29
CA GLY A 287 7.53 -7.21 13.64
C GLY A 287 7.41 -5.69 13.80
N THR A 288 6.55 -5.04 13.02
CA THR A 288 6.23 -3.61 13.21
C THR A 288 5.64 -3.37 14.60
N GLY A 289 4.79 -4.29 15.07
CA GLY A 289 4.15 -4.20 16.38
C GLY A 289 5.15 -4.26 17.52
N THR A 290 6.18 -5.10 17.41
CA THR A 290 7.23 -5.16 18.44
C THR A 290 7.98 -3.83 18.55
N LEU A 291 8.29 -3.20 17.41
CA LEU A 291 8.98 -1.91 17.37
C LEU A 291 8.08 -0.78 17.88
N ALA A 292 6.81 -0.79 17.46
CA ALA A 292 5.81 0.17 17.92
C ALA A 292 5.57 0.11 19.42
N GLY A 293 5.60 -1.08 20.04
CA GLY A 293 5.46 -1.23 21.49
C GLY A 293 6.55 -0.51 22.29
N ILE A 294 7.79 -0.57 21.79
CA ILE A 294 8.95 0.13 22.40
C ILE A 294 8.83 1.63 22.18
N ILE A 295 8.56 2.08 20.95
CA ILE A 295 8.53 3.51 20.66
C ILE A 295 7.29 4.19 21.28
N GLY A 296 6.14 3.52 21.26
CA GLY A 296 4.90 4.02 21.86
C GLY A 296 4.98 4.15 23.39
N SER A 297 5.91 3.44 24.02
CA SER A 297 6.18 3.51 25.47
C SER A 297 7.40 4.38 25.80
N SER A 298 7.84 5.25 24.87
CA SER A 298 9.07 6.04 25.02
C SER A 298 8.86 7.53 25.22
N ALA A 299 9.84 8.16 25.86
CA ALA A 299 9.97 9.62 25.97
C ALA A 299 10.25 10.32 24.62
N LEU A 300 10.38 9.58 23.50
CA LEU A 300 10.52 10.18 22.17
C LEU A 300 9.29 11.02 21.80
N LYS A 301 8.12 10.66 22.34
CA LYS A 301 6.86 11.34 22.08
C LYS A 301 6.91 12.82 22.44
N THR A 302 7.35 13.14 23.66
CA THR A 302 7.46 14.52 24.17
C THR A 302 8.52 15.31 23.40
N LEU A 303 9.67 14.71 23.12
CA LEU A 303 10.73 15.35 22.34
C LEU A 303 10.29 15.72 20.91
N LEU A 304 9.45 14.89 20.27
CA LEU A 304 8.89 15.20 18.96
C LEU A 304 7.87 16.34 19.04
N ILE A 305 7.03 16.37 20.07
CA ILE A 305 6.07 17.47 20.32
C ILE A 305 6.81 18.78 20.53
N ASP A 306 7.82 18.78 21.40
CA ASP A 306 8.61 19.98 21.74
C ASP A 306 9.44 20.46 20.55
N GLY A 307 10.03 19.54 19.79
CA GLY A 307 10.77 19.84 18.57
C GLY A 307 9.89 20.44 17.47
N LEU A 308 8.67 19.93 17.30
CA LEU A 308 7.69 20.50 16.38
C LEU A 308 7.27 21.91 16.81
N GLN A 309 6.98 22.11 18.10
CA GLN A 309 6.63 23.44 18.63
C GLN A 309 7.78 24.45 18.47
N ALA A 310 9.02 24.04 18.73
CA ALA A 310 10.21 24.88 18.55
C ALA A 310 10.51 25.22 17.08
N SER A 311 10.17 24.33 16.15
CA SER A 311 10.38 24.56 14.70
C SER A 311 9.37 25.53 14.08
N GLY A 312 8.26 25.84 14.77
CA GLY A 312 7.15 26.62 14.23
C GLY A 312 6.35 25.91 13.13
N MET A 313 6.65 24.64 12.84
CA MET A 313 5.95 23.86 11.83
C MET A 313 4.58 23.41 12.34
N ALA A 314 3.61 23.35 11.43
CA ALA A 314 2.28 22.90 11.77
C ALA A 314 2.29 21.41 12.21
N PRO A 315 1.67 21.05 13.35
CA PRO A 315 1.73 19.69 13.90
C PRO A 315 1.25 18.59 12.94
N TYR A 316 0.29 18.89 12.06
CA TYR A 316 -0.22 17.94 11.08
C TYR A 316 0.84 17.48 10.06
N LEU A 317 1.93 18.24 9.85
CA LEU A 317 3.00 17.88 8.91
C LEU A 317 3.78 16.65 9.37
N LEU A 318 3.73 16.30 10.67
CA LEU A 318 4.30 15.06 11.16
C LEU A 318 3.67 13.83 10.49
N ALA A 319 2.38 13.88 10.14
CA ALA A 319 1.67 12.77 9.53
C ALA A 319 2.22 12.40 8.13
N PRO A 320 2.19 13.28 7.12
CA PRO A 320 2.70 12.93 5.79
C PRO A 320 4.22 12.67 5.79
N VAL A 321 4.99 13.40 6.61
CA VAL A 321 6.46 13.24 6.68
C VAL A 321 6.83 11.88 7.29
N SER A 322 6.18 11.49 8.39
CA SER A 322 6.45 10.18 8.99
C SER A 322 6.09 9.03 8.05
N GLY A 323 4.94 9.09 7.38
CA GLY A 323 4.56 8.11 6.36
C GLY A 323 5.62 7.97 5.26
N ALA A 324 6.09 9.10 4.71
CA ALA A 324 7.11 9.12 3.67
C ALA A 324 8.44 8.53 4.15
N LEU A 325 8.95 8.98 5.30
CA LEU A 325 10.22 8.49 5.85
C LEU A 325 10.17 7.00 6.20
N MET A 326 9.06 6.53 6.78
CA MET A 326 8.92 5.11 7.11
C MET A 326 8.79 4.26 5.84
N SER A 327 8.12 4.76 4.80
CA SER A 327 8.11 4.08 3.51
C SER A 327 9.48 4.13 2.81
N LEU A 328 10.28 5.18 2.99
CA LEU A 328 11.65 5.26 2.45
C LEU A 328 12.52 4.16 3.07
N ALA A 329 12.47 4.03 4.40
CA ALA A 329 13.21 3.02 5.12
C ALA A 329 12.80 1.60 4.70
N THR A 330 11.50 1.36 4.60
CA THR A 330 10.95 0.01 4.36
C THR A 330 10.78 -0.35 2.88
N ALA A 331 10.86 0.64 1.98
CA ALA A 331 10.47 0.53 0.57
C ALA A 331 9.10 -0.14 0.37
N SER A 332 8.12 0.23 1.20
CA SER A 332 6.78 -0.36 1.18
C SER A 332 5.74 0.62 1.73
N THR A 333 4.67 0.85 0.96
CA THR A 333 3.54 1.68 1.43
C THR A 333 2.90 1.04 2.68
N THR A 334 2.69 -0.28 2.69
CA THR A 334 2.05 -0.98 3.81
C THR A 334 2.89 -0.94 5.06
N ALA A 335 4.18 -1.25 4.94
CA ALA A 335 5.10 -1.19 6.08
C ALA A 335 5.23 0.24 6.60
N GLY A 336 5.44 1.20 5.69
CA GLY A 336 5.57 2.61 6.01
C GLY A 336 4.33 3.14 6.74
N THR A 337 3.14 2.85 6.23
CA THR A 337 1.87 3.24 6.86
C THR A 337 1.71 2.63 8.24
N ALA A 338 1.97 1.33 8.39
CA ALA A 338 1.81 0.63 9.65
C ALA A 338 2.78 1.12 10.72
N VAL A 339 4.07 1.21 10.39
CA VAL A 339 5.10 1.70 11.30
C VAL A 339 4.78 3.15 11.69
N ALA A 340 4.52 4.03 10.72
CA ALA A 340 4.25 5.43 11.01
C ALA A 340 2.99 5.63 11.84
N SER A 341 1.90 4.92 11.53
CA SER A 341 0.63 5.04 12.26
C SER A 341 0.78 4.59 13.71
N GLN A 342 1.48 3.48 13.95
CA GLN A 342 1.64 2.96 15.30
C GLN A 342 2.65 3.73 16.14
N VAL A 343 3.66 4.31 15.49
CA VAL A 343 4.71 5.06 16.17
C VAL A 343 4.30 6.50 16.45
N PHE A 344 3.68 7.18 15.48
CA PHE A 344 3.40 8.61 15.55
C PHE A 344 1.91 8.93 15.72
N GLY A 345 1.02 7.94 15.62
CA GLY A 345 -0.43 8.16 15.69
C GLY A 345 -0.88 8.80 17.00
N SER A 346 -0.44 8.26 18.14
CA SER A 346 -0.79 8.81 19.45
C SER A 346 -0.28 10.24 19.65
N THR A 347 0.92 10.55 19.15
CA THR A 347 1.50 11.90 19.16
C THR A 347 0.66 12.86 18.33
N LEU A 348 0.23 12.45 17.14
CA LEU A 348 -0.62 13.28 16.26
C LEU A 348 -1.97 13.60 16.91
N LEU A 349 -2.58 12.62 17.58
CA LEU A 349 -3.85 12.81 18.29
C LEU A 349 -3.70 13.78 19.46
N GLU A 350 -2.62 13.69 20.24
CA GLU A 350 -2.34 14.64 21.34
C GLU A 350 -2.03 16.05 20.85
N LEU A 351 -1.40 16.17 19.69
CA LEU A 351 -1.19 17.43 18.99
C LEU A 351 -2.49 18.01 18.39
N GLY A 352 -3.64 17.37 18.61
CA GLY A 352 -4.96 17.84 18.16
C GLY A 352 -5.25 17.57 16.69
N VAL A 353 -4.47 16.72 16.01
CA VAL A 353 -4.74 16.31 14.63
C VAL A 353 -5.86 15.27 14.65
N PRO A 354 -6.99 15.47 13.94
CA PRO A 354 -8.08 14.50 13.91
C PRO A 354 -7.60 13.12 13.41
N ALA A 355 -8.14 12.05 13.98
CA ALA A 355 -7.71 10.68 13.66
C ALA A 355 -7.78 10.37 12.16
N LEU A 356 -8.87 10.74 11.49
CA LEU A 356 -9.02 10.53 10.04
C LEU A 356 -8.00 11.34 9.24
N ALA A 357 -7.70 12.56 9.68
CA ALA A 357 -6.69 13.40 9.07
C ALA A 357 -5.31 12.76 9.14
N ALA A 358 -4.90 12.38 10.35
CA ALA A 358 -3.62 11.76 10.64
C ALA A 358 -3.45 10.47 9.84
N ALA A 359 -4.47 9.60 9.85
CA ALA A 359 -4.46 8.34 9.11
C ALA A 359 -4.33 8.56 7.60
N ALA A 360 -5.15 9.44 7.01
CA ALA A 360 -5.13 9.71 5.58
C ALA A 360 -3.82 10.37 5.12
N MET A 361 -3.26 11.28 5.91
CA MET A 361 -1.99 11.92 5.61
C MET A 361 -0.81 10.96 5.73
N ILE A 362 -0.73 10.13 6.78
CA ILE A 362 0.30 9.08 6.91
C ILE A 362 0.23 8.11 5.73
N HIS A 363 -0.97 7.59 5.46
CA HIS A 363 -1.22 6.61 4.41
C HIS A 363 -0.83 7.15 3.03
N SER A 364 -1.18 8.41 2.73
CA SER A 364 -0.75 9.07 1.50
C SER A 364 0.77 9.31 1.45
N GLY A 365 1.37 9.76 2.56
CA GLY A 365 2.81 9.99 2.69
C GLY A 365 3.62 8.72 2.42
N ALA A 366 3.12 7.56 2.86
CA ALA A 366 3.75 6.28 2.61
C ALA A 366 3.82 5.89 1.12
N THR A 367 3.13 6.58 0.22
CA THR A 367 3.24 6.35 -1.23
C THR A 367 4.43 7.09 -1.88
N VAL A 368 5.12 7.97 -1.14
CA VAL A 368 6.17 8.83 -1.70
C VAL A 368 7.43 8.04 -2.05
N PHE A 369 7.86 7.09 -1.22
CA PHE A 369 9.14 6.39 -1.36
C PHE A 369 9.03 4.86 -1.32
N ASP A 370 7.84 4.34 -1.58
CA ASP A 370 7.51 2.90 -1.65
C ASP A 370 8.22 2.11 -2.76
N HIS A 371 8.87 2.81 -3.68
CA HIS A 371 9.47 2.28 -4.90
C HIS A 371 11.00 2.34 -4.89
N MET A 372 11.60 2.38 -3.69
CA MET A 372 13.05 2.44 -3.57
C MET A 372 13.71 1.10 -3.95
N PRO A 373 14.95 1.12 -4.45
CA PRO A 373 15.60 -0.06 -5.04
C PRO A 373 15.83 -1.23 -4.08
N HIS A 374 15.81 -1.01 -2.76
CA HIS A 374 15.93 -2.10 -1.78
C HIS A 374 14.62 -2.86 -1.56
N GLY A 375 13.49 -2.34 -2.07
CA GLY A 375 12.18 -2.97 -1.98
C GLY A 375 11.86 -3.90 -3.14
N SER A 376 11.05 -4.93 -2.89
CA SER A 376 10.57 -5.87 -3.92
C SER A 376 9.73 -5.20 -4.99
N PHE A 377 8.99 -4.13 -4.65
CA PHE A 377 8.12 -3.41 -5.59
C PHE A 377 8.90 -2.87 -6.79
N PHE A 378 10.08 -2.31 -6.57
CA PHE A 378 10.95 -1.78 -7.62
C PHE A 378 11.35 -2.88 -8.62
N HIS A 379 11.74 -4.04 -8.11
CA HIS A 379 12.17 -5.19 -8.92
C HIS A 379 11.01 -5.89 -9.63
N ALA A 380 9.89 -6.12 -8.95
CA ALA A 380 8.71 -6.76 -9.50
C ALA A 380 8.15 -5.95 -10.68
N THR A 381 8.02 -4.63 -10.51
CA THR A 381 7.49 -3.74 -11.55
C THR A 381 8.45 -3.57 -12.72
N GLY A 382 9.76 -3.47 -12.48
CA GLY A 382 10.76 -3.40 -13.55
C GLY A 382 10.85 -4.70 -14.36
N GLY A 383 10.79 -5.85 -13.67
CA GLY A 383 10.79 -7.17 -14.29
C GLY A 383 9.55 -7.43 -15.14
N ALA A 384 8.37 -6.93 -14.72
CA ALA A 384 7.11 -7.10 -15.46
C ALA A 384 7.15 -6.57 -16.89
N VAL A 385 8.00 -5.58 -17.18
CA VAL A 385 8.15 -4.99 -18.51
C VAL A 385 9.55 -5.22 -19.10
N ASN A 386 10.34 -6.16 -18.57
CA ASN A 386 11.70 -6.44 -19.03
C ASN A 386 12.59 -5.17 -19.10
N MET A 387 12.50 -4.31 -18.08
CA MET A 387 13.24 -3.05 -18.04
C MET A 387 14.61 -3.22 -17.37
N SER A 388 15.65 -2.66 -17.97
CA SER A 388 16.99 -2.67 -17.39
C SER A 388 17.05 -1.89 -16.07
N MET A 389 17.92 -2.32 -15.15
CA MET A 389 18.13 -1.65 -13.85
C MET A 389 18.43 -0.15 -13.99
N LYS A 390 19.33 0.21 -14.92
CA LYS A 390 19.73 1.60 -15.18
C LYS A 390 18.56 2.47 -15.63
N GLU A 391 17.65 1.89 -16.41
CA GLU A 391 16.46 2.58 -16.87
C GLU A 391 15.39 2.68 -15.77
N ARG A 392 15.18 1.60 -15.01
CA ARG A 392 14.25 1.57 -13.87
C ARG A 392 14.61 2.61 -12.80
N LEU A 393 15.90 2.84 -12.54
CA LEU A 393 16.37 3.89 -11.63
C LEU A 393 15.99 5.31 -12.07
N LYS A 394 15.91 5.57 -13.39
CA LYS A 394 15.49 6.88 -13.92
C LYS A 394 14.00 7.17 -13.69
N LEU A 395 13.21 6.16 -13.31
CA LEU A 395 11.78 6.33 -13.00
C LEU A 395 11.51 6.83 -11.58
N ILE A 396 12.47 6.67 -10.65
CA ILE A 396 12.31 7.04 -9.23
C ILE A 396 11.81 8.48 -9.04
N PRO A 397 12.37 9.52 -9.69
CA PRO A 397 11.87 10.89 -9.50
C PRO A 397 10.42 11.07 -9.93
N TYR A 398 9.97 10.35 -10.96
CA TYR A 398 8.60 10.42 -11.46
C TYR A 398 7.61 9.71 -10.53
N GLU A 399 7.97 8.53 -10.04
CA GLU A 399 7.16 7.80 -9.05
C GLU A 399 7.08 8.54 -7.71
N THR A 400 8.17 9.19 -7.32
CA THR A 400 8.22 10.08 -6.15
C THR A 400 7.31 11.28 -6.37
N ALA A 401 7.35 11.92 -7.55
CA ALA A 401 6.48 13.05 -7.86
C ALA A 401 4.98 12.68 -7.79
N ILE A 402 4.60 11.49 -8.28
CA ILE A 402 3.22 10.99 -8.18
C ILE A 402 2.82 10.82 -6.71
N GLY A 403 3.64 10.14 -5.90
CA GLY A 403 3.37 9.96 -4.47
C GLY A 403 3.34 11.29 -3.71
N LEU A 404 4.21 12.25 -4.05
CA LEU A 404 4.19 13.60 -3.49
C LEU A 404 2.91 14.33 -3.80
N VAL A 405 2.37 14.24 -5.01
CA VAL A 405 1.09 14.88 -5.35
C VAL A 405 -0.05 14.30 -4.53
N ILE A 406 -0.13 12.97 -4.43
CA ILE A 406 -1.13 12.29 -3.58
C ILE A 406 -1.01 12.81 -2.14
N THR A 407 0.22 12.89 -1.62
CA THR A 407 0.52 13.38 -0.27
C THR A 407 0.17 14.84 -0.06
N ILE A 408 0.52 15.72 -1.01
CA ILE A 408 0.25 17.16 -0.95
C ILE A 408 -1.25 17.40 -0.95
N VAL A 409 -2.00 16.74 -1.84
CA VAL A 409 -3.45 16.88 -1.91
C VAL A 409 -4.10 16.38 -0.62
N SER A 410 -3.68 15.23 -0.11
CA SER A 410 -4.14 14.72 1.19
C SER A 410 -3.84 15.71 2.32
N THR A 411 -2.62 16.25 2.37
CA THR A 411 -2.20 17.22 3.40
C THR A 411 -2.96 18.54 3.31
N LEU A 412 -3.26 19.03 2.10
CA LEU A 412 -4.07 20.23 1.91
C LEU A 412 -5.51 20.00 2.38
N LEU A 413 -6.14 18.90 2.00
CA LEU A 413 -7.52 18.58 2.40
C LEU A 413 -7.65 18.42 3.91
N PHE A 414 -6.74 17.65 4.51
CA PHE A 414 -6.88 17.15 5.87
C PHE A 414 -6.09 17.95 6.91
N GLY A 415 -4.96 18.55 6.53
CA GLY A 415 -4.15 19.40 7.39
C GLY A 415 -4.57 20.87 7.32
N VAL A 416 -4.72 21.42 6.11
CA VAL A 416 -4.92 22.86 5.89
C VAL A 416 -6.40 23.25 5.88
N PHE A 417 -7.17 22.64 4.98
CA PHE A 417 -8.60 22.95 4.80
C PHE A 417 -9.49 22.27 5.84
N LYS A 418 -8.96 21.27 6.55
CA LYS A 418 -9.66 20.51 7.59
C LYS A 418 -11.02 19.99 7.11
N VAL A 419 -11.05 19.44 5.90
CA VAL A 419 -12.27 18.84 5.33
C VAL A 419 -12.59 17.56 6.11
N PHE A 420 -13.46 17.69 7.13
CA PHE A 420 -14.04 16.61 7.94
C PHE A 420 -15.47 16.94 8.35
#